data_AF-A0A8S0G0V8-F1
#
_entry.id   AF-A0A8S0G0V8-F1
#
_cell.length_a   1.000
_cell.length_b   1.000
_cell.length_c   1.000
_cell.angle_alpha   90.00
_cell.angle_beta   90.00
_cell.angle_gamma   90.00
#
_symmetry.space_group_name_H-M   'P 1'
#
loop_
_entity.id
_entity.type
_entity.pdbx_description
1 polymer ?
#
loop_
_entity_poly.entity_id
_entity_poly.type
_entity_poly.pdbx_seq_one_letter_code
_entity_poly.pdbx_strand_id
1 'polypeptide(L)'
;MKFTEDTRVKIPVILHLIRLGYHYLSLKEQRWDKETNIFPDLFTAAIGRINPGLAPDDIGRLLKDLTLLLDNDDLGRAFFEKLRLLTVPVSN
;
A
#
# COMPACT_ATOMS: atom_id res chain seq x y z
N MET A 1 -22.56 23.33 12.62
CA MET A 1 -21.63 22.42 11.92
C MET A 1 -22.35 21.89 10.68
N LYS A 2 -21.72 21.94 9.50
CA LYS A 2 -22.35 21.51 8.24
C LYS A 2 -22.42 19.97 8.26
N PHE A 3 -23.62 19.39 8.20
CA PHE A 3 -23.83 17.94 8.24
C PHE A 3 -23.50 17.31 6.87
N THR A 4 -22.21 17.10 6.60
CA THR A 4 -21.71 16.52 5.34
C THR A 4 -21.25 15.07 5.52
N GLU A 5 -21.06 14.36 4.41
CA GLU A 5 -20.44 13.01 4.39
C GLU A 5 -19.09 12.99 5.13
N ASP A 6 -18.29 14.05 5.00
CA ASP A 6 -17.01 14.15 5.69
C ASP A 6 -17.19 14.08 7.21
N THR A 7 -18.16 14.82 7.74
CA THR A 7 -18.44 14.86 9.20
C THR A 7 -19.17 13.63 9.73
N ARG A 8 -20.01 12.99 8.90
CA ARG A 8 -20.88 11.87 9.32
C ARG A 8 -20.30 10.49 9.06
N VAL A 9 -19.37 10.38 8.11
CA VAL A 9 -18.85 9.09 7.64
C VAL A 9 -17.32 9.09 7.67
N LYS A 10 -16.66 9.95 6.89
CA LYS A 10 -15.20 9.85 6.69
C LYS A 10 -14.41 10.08 7.98
N ILE A 11 -14.69 11.17 8.71
CA ILE A 11 -14.00 11.48 9.97
C ILE A 11 -14.26 10.37 11.02
N PRO A 12 -15.50 9.95 11.28
CA PRO A 12 -15.77 8.82 12.18
C PRO A 12 -15.00 7.54 11.83
N VAL A 13 -14.96 7.16 10.54
CA VAL A 13 -14.23 5.97 10.07
C VAL A 13 -12.73 6.11 10.29
N ILE A 14 -12.13 7.25 9.93
CA ILE A 14 -10.70 7.51 10.15
C ILE A 14 -10.37 7.39 11.65
N LEU A 15 -11.16 8.00 12.53
CA LEU A 15 -10.95 7.92 13.98
C LEU A 15 -11.09 6.49 14.51
N HIS A 16 -12.00 5.70 13.94
CA HIS A 16 -12.15 4.30 14.30
C HIS A 16 -10.94 3.47 13.88
N LEU A 17 -10.45 3.64 12.65
CA LEU A 17 -9.24 2.96 12.16
C LEU A 17 -8.01 3.33 13.00
N ILE A 18 -7.85 4.61 13.38
CA ILE A 18 -6.75 5.03 14.27
C ILE A 18 -6.80 4.30 15.61
N ARG A 19 -8.00 4.12 16.19
CA ARG A 19 -8.17 3.35 17.45
C ARG A 19 -7.81 1.87 17.30
N LEU A 20 -7.93 1.31 16.10
CA LEU A 20 -7.50 -0.06 15.77
C LEU A 20 -6.00 -0.18 15.49
N GLY A 21 -5.24 0.93 15.56
CA GLY A 21 -3.79 0.94 15.33
C GLY A 21 -3.37 1.30 13.91
N TYR A 22 -4.30 1.70 13.03
CA TYR A 22 -3.94 2.21 11.71
C TYR A 22 -3.36 3.62 11.82
N HIS A 23 -2.27 3.87 11.10
CA HIS A 23 -1.66 5.19 11.04
C HIS A 23 -2.33 6.06 9.97
N TYR A 24 -2.79 7.24 10.36
CA TYR A 24 -3.31 8.22 9.41
C TYR A 24 -2.18 8.82 8.57
N LEU A 25 -2.33 8.75 7.25
CA LEU A 25 -1.40 9.34 6.29
C LEU A 25 -1.99 10.64 5.71
N SER A 26 -1.40 11.78 6.04
CA SER A 26 -1.77 13.08 5.45
C SER A 26 -1.23 13.19 4.02
N LEU A 27 -2.05 13.65 3.07
CA LEU A 27 -1.64 13.82 1.66
C LEU A 27 -0.92 15.14 1.37
N LYS A 28 -0.93 16.12 2.29
CA LYS A 28 -0.51 17.50 2.01
C LYS A 28 0.95 17.64 1.56
N GLU A 29 1.82 16.74 2.00
CA GLU A 29 3.28 16.81 1.75
C GLU A 29 3.82 15.52 1.15
N GLN A 30 2.94 14.60 0.77
CA GLN A 30 3.37 13.29 0.29
C GLN A 30 3.61 13.29 -1.21
N ARG A 31 4.60 12.49 -1.60
CA ARG A 31 4.85 12.13 -3.00
C ARG A 31 4.43 10.69 -3.17
N TRP A 32 3.47 10.47 -4.05
CA TRP A 32 3.01 9.15 -4.42
C TRP A 32 2.74 9.12 -5.91
N ASP A 33 2.69 7.92 -6.46
CA ASP A 33 2.34 7.69 -7.84
C ASP A 33 0.82 7.88 -8.00
N LYS A 34 0.39 8.90 -8.75
CA LYS A 34 -1.02 9.24 -8.89
C LYS A 34 -1.79 8.31 -9.83
N GLU A 35 -1.07 7.56 -10.67
CA GLU A 35 -1.66 6.61 -11.62
C GLU A 35 -2.05 5.34 -10.89
N THR A 36 -1.11 4.77 -10.13
CA THR A 36 -1.31 3.53 -9.35
C THR A 36 -1.85 3.77 -7.93
N ASN A 37 -1.81 5.01 -7.43
CA ASN A 37 -2.05 5.38 -6.03
C ASN A 37 -1.10 4.71 -5.01
N ILE A 38 0.07 4.24 -5.47
CA ILE A 38 1.08 3.63 -4.60
C ILE A 38 2.01 4.70 -4.03
N PHE A 39 2.33 4.58 -2.73
CA PHE A 39 3.35 5.38 -2.05
C PHE A 39 4.68 4.61 -2.07
N PRO A 40 5.66 4.97 -2.93
CA PRO A 40 6.86 4.15 -3.16
C PRO A 40 7.69 3.91 -1.90
N ASP A 41 7.85 4.94 -1.08
CA ASP A 41 8.65 4.87 0.14
C ASP A 41 7.98 3.96 1.18
N LEU A 42 6.66 4.11 1.35
CA LEU A 42 5.88 3.28 2.27
C LEU A 42 5.83 1.82 1.80
N PHE A 43 5.65 1.61 0.49
CA PHE A 43 5.68 0.29 -0.13
C PHE A 43 7.01 -0.39 0.12
N THR A 44 8.11 0.28 -0.20
CA THR A 44 9.47 -0.27 -0.07
C THR A 44 9.78 -0.63 1.38
N ALA A 45 9.46 0.27 2.32
CA ALA A 45 9.63 0.02 3.75
C ALA A 45 8.77 -1.14 4.25
N ALA A 46 7.51 -1.24 3.80
CA ALA A 46 6.60 -2.31 4.20
C ALA A 46 7.06 -3.68 3.67
N ILE A 47 7.45 -3.77 2.40
CA ILE A 47 7.93 -5.01 1.79
C ILE A 47 9.23 -5.47 2.44
N GLY A 48 10.18 -4.56 2.69
CA GLY A 48 11.43 -4.91 3.39
C GLY A 48 11.19 -5.38 4.82
N ARG A 49 10.22 -4.77 5.53
CA ARG A 49 9.84 -5.18 6.89
C ARG A 49 9.19 -6.57 6.91
N ILE A 50 8.34 -6.89 5.94
CA ILE A 50 7.64 -8.17 5.86
C ILE A 50 8.57 -9.28 5.34
N ASN A 51 9.58 -8.92 4.54
CA ASN A 51 10.53 -9.85 3.91
C ASN A 51 11.98 -9.45 4.23
N PRO A 52 12.49 -9.71 5.46
CA PRO A 52 13.80 -9.24 5.90
C PRO A 52 15.00 -9.72 5.07
N GLY A 53 14.84 -10.79 4.28
CA GLY A 53 15.88 -11.34 3.40
C GLY A 53 15.88 -10.78 1.98
N LEU A 54 14.92 -9.91 1.63
CA LEU A 54 14.80 -9.36 0.28
C LEU A 54 15.71 -8.14 0.12
N ALA A 55 16.54 -8.13 -0.93
CA ALA A 55 17.44 -7.01 -1.17
C ALA A 55 16.67 -5.75 -1.60
N PRO A 56 17.12 -4.53 -1.23
CA PRO A 56 16.47 -3.29 -1.62
C PRO A 56 16.25 -3.14 -3.13
N ASP A 57 17.21 -3.59 -3.94
CA ASP A 57 17.12 -3.56 -5.40
C ASP A 57 15.99 -4.46 -5.93
N ASP A 58 15.74 -5.60 -5.29
CA ASP A 58 14.66 -6.51 -5.66
C ASP A 58 13.29 -5.91 -5.32
N ILE A 59 13.19 -5.17 -4.21
CA ILE A 59 11.97 -4.42 -3.85
C ILE A 59 11.69 -3.32 -4.89
N GLY A 60 12.73 -2.62 -5.35
CA GLY A 60 12.61 -1.62 -6.40
C GLY A 60 12.17 -2.22 -7.75
N ARG A 61 12.70 -3.40 -8.12
CA ARG A 61 12.26 -4.14 -9.31
C ARG A 61 10.82 -4.59 -9.20
N LEU A 62 10.43 -5.11 -8.04
CA LEU A 62 9.06 -5.50 -7.77
C LEU A 62 8.08 -4.33 -7.96
N LEU A 63 8.41 -3.16 -7.40
CA LEU A 63 7.54 -1.99 -7.54
C LEU A 63 7.32 -1.62 -9.01
N LYS A 64 8.38 -1.64 -9.83
CA LYS A 64 8.28 -1.39 -11.27
C LYS A 64 7.43 -2.43 -11.99
N ASP A 65 7.63 -3.70 -11.68
CA ASP A 65 6.83 -4.80 -12.25
C ASP A 65 5.34 -4.65 -11.90
N LEU A 66 5.02 -4.23 -10.68
CA LEU A 66 3.64 -4.00 -10.24
C LEU A 66 3.02 -2.80 -10.94
N THR A 67 3.75 -1.69 -11.10
CA THR A 67 3.28 -0.54 -11.87
C THR A 67 2.91 -0.96 -13.30
N LEU A 68 3.80 -1.68 -13.99
CA LEU A 68 3.54 -2.16 -15.35
C LEU A 68 2.33 -3.13 -15.43
N LEU A 69 2.15 -3.95 -14.39
CA LEU A 69 1.02 -4.88 -14.31
C LEU A 69 -0.31 -4.14 -14.12
N LEU A 70 -0.32 -3.09 -13.30
CA LEU A 70 -1.48 -2.23 -13.07
C LEU A 70 -1.84 -1.42 -14.33
N ASP A 71 -0.85 -0.97 -15.11
CA ASP A 71 -1.06 -0.28 -16.38
C ASP A 71 -1.77 -1.14 -17.43
N ASN A 72 -1.66 -2.47 -17.32
CA ASN A 72 -2.29 -3.43 -18.24
C ASN A 72 -3.68 -3.91 -17.75
N ASP A 73 -4.36 -3.12 -16.90
CA ASP A 73 -5.71 -3.38 -16.34
C ASP A 73 -5.85 -4.67 -15.49
N ASP A 74 -4.76 -5.32 -15.08
CA ASP A 74 -4.82 -6.49 -14.18
C ASP A 74 -4.81 -6.06 -12.70
N LEU A 75 -5.91 -5.42 -12.28
CA LEU A 75 -6.06 -4.84 -10.93
C LEU A 75 -6.40 -5.89 -9.83
N GLY A 76 -6.43 -7.17 -10.17
CA GLY A 76 -7.02 -8.20 -9.30
C GLY A 76 -6.06 -9.34 -8.98
N ARG A 77 -6.23 -10.45 -9.71
CA ARG A 77 -5.59 -11.72 -9.38
C ARG A 77 -4.08 -11.68 -9.57
N ALA A 78 -3.58 -11.13 -10.67
CA ALA A 78 -2.15 -11.14 -10.92
C ALA A 78 -1.41 -10.20 -9.96
N PHE A 79 -2.01 -9.04 -9.62
CA PHE A 79 -1.49 -8.16 -8.57
C PHE A 79 -1.35 -8.89 -7.23
N PHE A 80 -2.42 -9.58 -6.80
CA PHE A 80 -2.40 -10.35 -5.56
C PHE A 80 -1.38 -11.48 -5.58
N GLU A 81 -1.32 -12.29 -6.64
CA GLU A 81 -0.36 -13.39 -6.74
C GLU A 81 1.08 -12.88 -6.76
N LYS A 82 1.37 -11.77 -7.46
CA LYS A 82 2.70 -11.17 -7.48
C LYS A 82 3.15 -10.75 -6.08
N LEU A 83 2.25 -10.17 -5.26
CA LEU A 83 2.53 -9.85 -3.87
C LEU A 83 2.70 -11.10 -2.99
N ARG A 84 1.84 -12.11 -3.17
CA ARG A 84 1.85 -13.36 -2.39
C ARG A 84 3.09 -14.20 -2.63
N LEU A 85 3.60 -14.26 -3.86
CA LEU A 85 4.75 -15.10 -4.21
C LEU A 85 6.07 -14.61 -3.58
N LEU A 86 6.12 -13.36 -3.10
CA LEU A 86 7.28 -12.80 -2.40
C LEU A 86 7.29 -13.18 -0.92
N THR A 87 6.13 -13.44 -0.34
CA THR A 87 6.00 -13.96 1.02
C THR A 87 6.22 -15.47 0.98
N VAL A 88 7.47 -15.91 0.86
CA VAL A 88 7.81 -17.34 1.07
C VAL A 88 7.39 -17.70 2.50
N PRO A 89 6.77 -18.88 2.73
CA PRO A 89 6.17 -19.19 4.02
C PRO A 89 7.23 -19.24 5.10
N VAL A 90 6.86 -18.74 6.29
CA VAL A 90 7.50 -19.15 7.55
C VAL A 90 7.53 -20.68 7.52
N SER A 91 8.71 -21.25 7.37
CA SER A 91 8.91 -22.69 7.48
C SER A 91 8.55 -23.07 8.91
N ASN A 92 7.59 -23.99 9.04
CA ASN A 92 7.23 -24.60 10.31
C ASN A 92 8.28 -25.65 10.69
#